data_AF-A0ABD5DGP3-F1
#
_entry.id   AF-A0ABD5DGP3-F1
#
_cell.length_a   1.000
_cell.length_b   1.000
_cell.length_c   1.000
_cell.angle_alpha   90.00
_cell.angle_beta   90.00
_cell.angle_gamma   90.00
#
_symmetry.space_group_name_H-M   'P 1'
#
loop_
_entity.id
_entity.type
_entity.pdbx_description
1 polymer ?
#
loop_
_entity_poly.entity_id
_entity_poly.type
_entity_poly.pdbx_seq_one_letter_code
_entity_poly.pdbx_strand_id
1 'polypeptide(L)' 'YKTLHLADEALISRLKPGTILINACRGPVVDNAALLKRLEAGQPLSVVLDVWEPEPDLNVELLKRVDIGTAHIAGYTL' A
#
# COMPACT_ATOMS: atom_id res chain seq x y z
N TYR A 1 -2.12 17.65 11.16
CA TYR A 1 -2.22 17.63 9.69
C TYR A 1 -2.95 16.37 9.25
N LYS A 2 -3.78 16.40 8.19
CA LYS A 2 -4.53 15.22 7.71
C LYS A 2 -3.58 14.23 7.03
N THR A 3 -3.68 12.95 7.37
CA THR A 3 -2.90 11.85 6.78
C THR A 3 -3.74 10.72 6.19
N LEU A 4 -5.06 10.74 6.39
CA LEU A 4 -5.98 9.84 5.70
C LEU A 4 -5.85 10.04 4.19
N HIS A 5 -5.50 8.95 3.49
CA HIS A 5 -5.20 8.91 2.06
C HIS A 5 -4.18 9.97 1.65
N LEU A 6 -3.12 10.10 2.45
CA LEU A 6 -1.98 10.95 2.08
C LEU A 6 -1.36 10.50 0.76
N ALA A 7 -1.28 9.18 0.54
CA ALA A 7 -0.97 8.58 -0.74
C ALA A 7 -2.27 8.15 -1.44
N ASP A 8 -2.93 9.12 -2.06
CA ASP A 8 -4.12 8.94 -2.89
C ASP A 8 -3.78 8.55 -4.34
N GLU A 9 -4.80 8.35 -5.17
CA GLU A 9 -4.65 8.03 -6.59
C GLU A 9 -3.80 9.06 -7.36
N ALA A 10 -3.97 10.35 -7.05
CA ALA A 10 -3.24 11.43 -7.71
C ALA A 10 -1.75 11.39 -7.38
N LEU A 11 -1.38 11.10 -6.13
CA LEU A 11 0.01 10.91 -5.73
C LEU A 11 0.59 9.64 -6.34
N ILE A 12 -0.10 8.51 -6.21
CA ILE A 12 0.39 7.20 -6.68
C ILE A 12 0.62 7.22 -8.20
N SER A 13 -0.30 7.82 -8.97
CA SER A 13 -0.19 7.91 -10.43
C SER A 13 1.01 8.73 -10.92
N ARG A 14 1.56 9.60 -10.08
CA ARG A 14 2.73 10.44 -10.39
C ARG A 14 4.07 9.81 -9.98
N LEU A 15 4.05 8.66 -9.32
CA LEU A 15 5.27 7.95 -8.95
C LEU A 15 6.07 7.55 -10.19
N LYS A 16 7.39 7.74 -10.13
CA LYS A 16 8.28 7.40 -11.25
C LYS A 16 8.26 5.88 -11.49
N PRO A 17 8.44 5.42 -12.74
CA PRO A 17 8.61 4.00 -13.01
C PRO A 17 9.73 3.36 -12.19
N GLY A 18 9.48 2.20 -11.60
CA GLY A 18 10.43 1.48 -10.75
C GLY A 18 10.53 2.03 -9.31
N THR A 19 9.63 2.92 -8.90
CA THR A 19 9.58 3.40 -7.51
C THR A 19 9.18 2.27 -6.56
N ILE A 20 9.70 2.30 -5.33
CA ILE A 20 9.28 1.41 -4.25
C ILE A 20 8.42 2.22 -3.26
N LEU A 21 7.19 1.75 -3.02
CA LEU A 21 6.28 2.30 -2.01
C LEU A 21 6.27 1.38 -0.78
N ILE A 22 6.56 1.91 0.40
CA ILE A 22 6.56 1.16 1.66
C ILE A 22 5.56 1.80 2.62
N ASN A 23 4.62 1.02 3.16
CA ASN A 23 3.76 1.45 4.26
C ASN A 23 3.77 0.43 5.40
N ALA A 24 4.39 0.83 6.51
CA ALA A 24 4.36 0.14 7.79
C ALA A 24 3.92 1.07 8.93
N CYS A 25 3.20 2.16 8.61
CA CYS A 25 2.75 3.13 9.61
C CYS A 25 1.29 2.88 10.05
N ARG A 26 0.31 3.22 9.21
CA ARG A 26 -1.13 2.95 9.41
C ARG A 26 -1.76 2.66 8.05
N GLY A 27 -2.69 1.70 8.00
CA GLY A 27 -3.34 1.27 6.76
C GLY A 27 -3.91 2.43 5.93
N PRO A 28 -4.85 3.24 6.49
CA PRO A 28 -5.53 4.29 5.73
C PRO A 28 -4.67 5.49 5.30
N VAL A 29 -3.35 5.47 5.52
CA VAL A 29 -2.44 6.50 4.99
C VAL A 29 -2.26 6.33 3.48
N VAL A 30 -2.32 5.10 3.00
CA VAL A 30 -2.33 4.77 1.56
C VAL A 30 -3.74 4.36 1.20
N ASP A 31 -4.29 4.95 0.13
CA ASP A 31 -5.57 4.48 -0.42
C ASP A 31 -5.34 3.12 -1.10
N ASN A 32 -5.72 2.04 -0.41
CA ASN A 32 -5.54 0.67 -0.89
C ASN A 32 -6.33 0.38 -2.17
N ALA A 33 -7.50 1.01 -2.36
CA ALA A 33 -8.31 0.82 -3.55
C ALA A 33 -7.66 1.52 -4.76
N ALA A 34 -7.15 2.73 -4.57
CA ALA A 34 -6.38 3.43 -5.59
C ALA A 34 -5.10 2.66 -5.95
N LEU A 35 -4.35 2.20 -4.95
CA LEU A 35 -3.13 1.42 -5.15
C LEU A 35 -3.39 0.16 -5.98
N LEU A 36 -4.44 -0.61 -5.64
CA LEU A 36 -4.83 -1.79 -6.39
C LEU A 36 -5.10 -1.46 -7.86
N LYS A 37 -5.90 -0.43 -8.15
CA LYS A 37 -6.19 -0.01 -9.54
C LYS A 37 -4.92 0.32 -10.32
N ARG A 38 -3.93 0.97 -9.69
CA ARG A 38 -2.67 1.33 -10.34
C ARG A 38 -1.80 0.11 -10.64
N LEU A 39 -1.77 -0.86 -9.73
CA LEU A 39 -1.08 -2.13 -9.96
C LEU A 39 -1.78 -2.99 -11.02
N GLU A 40 -3.11 -3.01 -11.05
CA GLU A 40 -3.90 -3.66 -12.10
C GLU A 40 -3.70 -3.03 -13.48
N ALA A 41 -3.54 -1.71 -13.54
CA ALA A 41 -3.21 -0.98 -14.76
C ALA A 41 -1.75 -1.19 -15.23
N GLY A 42 -0.96 -1.99 -14.52
CA GLY A 42 0.43 -2.30 -14.89
C GLY A 42 1.40 -1.15 -14.64
N GLN A 43 1.10 -0.22 -13.72
CA GLN A 43 2.06 0.79 -13.33
C GLN A 43 3.30 0.12 -12.71
N PRO A 44 4.52 0.41 -13.21
CA PRO A 44 5.74 -0.22 -12.71
C PRO A 44 6.10 0.34 -11.33
N LEU A 45 5.63 -0.33 -10.28
CA LEU A 45 5.82 -0.01 -8.88
C LEU A 45 6.13 -1.30 -8.12
N SER A 46 7.08 -1.24 -7.18
CA SER A 46 7.20 -2.26 -6.15
C SER A 46 6.57 -1.77 -4.86
N VAL A 47 5.90 -2.65 -4.13
CA VAL A 47 5.07 -2.33 -2.98
C VAL A 47 5.39 -3.25 -1.82
N VAL A 48 5.60 -2.64 -0.64
CA VAL A 48 5.72 -3.33 0.65
C VAL A 48 4.68 -2.78 1.61
N LEU A 49 3.75 -3.64 2.04
CA LEU A 49 2.71 -3.28 3.03
C LEU A 49 2.82 -4.19 4.25
N ASP A 50 2.98 -3.58 5.43
CA ASP A 50 2.74 -4.26 6.71
C ASP A 50 1.35 -3.96 7.26
N VAL A 51 0.74 -2.85 6.82
CA VAL A 51 -0.56 -2.35 7.31
C VAL A 51 -1.56 -2.18 6.17
N TRP A 52 -2.85 -2.39 6.48
CA TRP A 52 -3.90 -2.54 5.47
C TRP A 52 -5.15 -1.71 5.78
N GLU A 53 -5.90 -1.35 4.74
CA GLU A 53 -7.24 -0.78 4.83
C GLU A 53 -8.27 -1.70 4.14
N PRO A 54 -9.31 -2.19 4.86
CA PRO A 54 -9.41 -2.27 6.32
C PRO A 54 -8.54 -3.43 6.90
N GLU A 55 -8.35 -3.43 8.21
CA GLU A 55 -7.85 -4.58 8.98
C GLU A 55 -8.97 -5.10 9.90
N PRO A 56 -9.06 -6.43 10.16
CA PRO A 56 -8.19 -7.50 9.65
C PRO A 56 -8.55 -7.98 8.22
N ASP A 57 -9.67 -7.52 7.68
CA ASP A 57 -10.23 -7.95 6.39
C ASP A 57 -9.57 -7.25 5.20
N LEU A 58 -8.25 -7.41 5.06
CA LEU A 58 -7.47 -6.79 4.00
C LEU A 58 -7.93 -7.22 2.61
N ASN A 59 -7.70 -6.37 1.61
CA ASN A 59 -7.99 -6.71 0.22
C ASN A 59 -7.00 -7.77 -0.30
N VAL A 60 -7.48 -9.01 -0.44
CA VAL A 60 -6.67 -10.16 -0.87
C VAL A 60 -6.14 -10.00 -2.30
N GLU A 61 -6.84 -9.27 -3.17
CA GLU A 61 -6.36 -9.03 -4.54
C GLU A 61 -5.18 -8.05 -4.55
N LEU A 62 -5.19 -7.06 -3.65
CA LEU A 62 -4.02 -6.20 -3.42
C LEU A 62 -2.84 -7.01 -2.87
N LEU A 63 -3.07 -7.88 -1.88
CA LEU A 63 -2.02 -8.74 -1.31
C LEU A 63 -1.31 -9.59 -2.37
N LYS A 64 -2.04 -10.13 -3.36
CA LYS A 64 -1.42 -10.92 -4.44
C LYS A 64 -0.49 -10.12 -5.36
N ARG A 65 -0.58 -8.78 -5.33
CA ARG A 65 0.11 -7.88 -6.25
C ARG A 65 1.26 -7.10 -5.61
N VAL A 66 1.34 -7.07 -4.28
CA VAL A 66 2.48 -6.45 -3.58
C VAL A 66 3.67 -7.40 -3.59
N ASP A 67 4.89 -6.86 -3.53
CA ASP A 67 6.12 -7.64 -3.46
C ASP A 67 6.29 -8.27 -2.06
N ILE A 68 5.92 -7.52 -1.02
CA ILE A 68 5.92 -7.99 0.37
C ILE A 68 4.64 -7.52 1.06
N GLY A 69 3.92 -8.47 1.65
CA GLY A 69 2.75 -8.22 2.48
C GLY A 69 2.88 -8.95 3.82
N THR A 70 2.77 -8.23 4.93
CA THR A 70 2.80 -8.80 6.30
C THR A 70 1.60 -8.35 7.13
N ALA A 71 1.27 -9.09 8.19
CA ALA A 71 0.05 -8.88 8.97
C ALA A 71 0.27 -7.96 10.19
N HIS A 72 0.70 -6.72 9.96
CA HIS A 72 0.90 -5.68 10.98
C HIS A 72 1.86 -6.09 12.10
N ILE A 73 3.03 -6.61 11.71
CA ILE A 73 4.06 -7.16 12.62
C ILE A 73 5.42 -6.47 12.50
N ALA A 74 5.55 -5.36 11.75
CA ALA A 74 6.83 -4.70 11.54
C ALA A 74 7.52 -4.26 12.85
N GLY A 75 6.74 -3.96 13.89
CA GLY A 75 7.26 -3.56 15.20
C GLY A 75 7.47 -4.70 16.21
N TYR A 76 7.21 -5.95 15.84
CA TYR A 76 7.22 -7.07 16.80
C TYR A 76 8.65 -7.59 16.97
N THR A 77 9.34 -7.09 18.01
CA THR A 77 10.69 -7.52 18.41
C THR A 77 10.64 -8.31 19.72
N LEU A 78 11.70 -9.08 20.02
CA LEU A 78 11.89 -9.75 21.32
C LEU A 78 12.06 -8.74 22.47
#